data_AF-A0A9P8EGJ4-F1
#
_entry.id   AF-A0A9P8EGJ4-F1
#
_cell.length_a   1.000
_cell.length_b   1.000
_cell.length_c   1.000
_cell.angle_alpha   90.00
_cell.angle_beta   90.00
_cell.angle_gamma   90.00
#
_symmetry.space_group_name_H-M   'P 1'
#
loop_
_entity.id
_entity.type
_entity.pdbx_description
1 polymer ?
#
loop_
_entity_poly.entity_id
_entity_poly.type
_entity_poly.pdbx_seq_one_letter_code
_entity_poly.pdbx_strand_id
1 'polypeptide(L)'
;MGSNIPDKKHHMHMIGTLREYEYLMALDPTALNLDQQEYLNERISILELEARIRSTLPYDIKQKIHQCLLADAEPIDITRLENHEAPPYFTDSHAKFDYWRLTPFVYATDNIHDAVIPTNAHEFVENVLLDPTHMARLHTLDPPKQITYEVLIRWDFVPMFLPEISLPNVESLFDLLHVLGGDPNRIKLKFLFKDIRVVYDRSPSSKKEIAPDNKGRLRIMKAKMLDLLQTAMMEYHHCLSTPTTIAPLHKWGKYMRPQDAMDPDKTDDSKYKKVRIWLADACSELLDRMWDSGSGRRAGFVKWHMLEAFGMEQSYYNQDPNVVLYCNEPGIPFLPLNKKRFFS
;
A
#
# COMPACT_ATOMS: atom_id res chain seq x y z
N MET A 1 -14.87 8.11 43.76
CA MET A 1 -14.32 9.30 43.10
C MET A 1 -14.48 9.12 41.60
N GLY A 2 -15.48 9.78 40.99
CA GLY A 2 -15.74 9.68 39.56
C GLY A 2 -14.76 10.58 38.79
N SER A 3 -13.64 10.02 38.33
CA SER A 3 -12.80 10.70 37.34
C SER A 3 -13.41 10.49 35.96
N ASN A 4 -13.93 11.57 35.38
CA ASN A 4 -14.40 11.60 34.00
C ASN A 4 -13.25 11.18 33.08
N ILE A 5 -13.42 10.04 32.39
CA ILE A 5 -12.50 9.59 31.35
C ILE A 5 -12.73 10.50 30.13
N PRO A 6 -11.76 11.34 29.73
CA PRO A 6 -11.90 12.19 28.55
C PRO A 6 -12.20 11.33 27.33
N ASP A 7 -13.21 11.70 26.55
CA ASP A 7 -13.61 11.01 25.32
C ASP A 7 -13.80 9.47 25.47
N LYS A 8 -14.39 9.05 26.61
CA LYS A 8 -14.61 7.64 26.97
C LYS A 8 -15.25 6.81 25.86
N LYS A 9 -16.27 7.36 25.19
CA LYS A 9 -16.96 6.67 24.08
C LYS A 9 -16.03 6.45 22.88
N HIS A 10 -15.20 7.42 22.53
CA HIS A 10 -14.20 7.24 21.49
C HIS A 10 -13.16 6.18 21.89
N HIS A 11 -12.68 6.20 23.13
CA HIS A 11 -11.73 5.18 23.59
C HIS A 11 -12.33 3.77 23.62
N MET A 12 -13.60 3.63 24.04
CA MET A 12 -14.36 2.38 23.96
C MET A 12 -14.63 1.94 22.51
N HIS A 13 -14.87 2.90 21.61
CA HIS A 13 -14.97 2.63 20.17
C HIS A 13 -13.65 2.08 19.63
N MET A 14 -12.53 2.65 20.06
CA MET A 14 -11.20 2.29 19.63
C MET A 14 -10.74 0.91 20.13
N ILE A 15 -11.24 0.42 21.27
CA ILE A 15 -11.03 -0.98 21.74
C ILE A 15 -12.16 -1.92 21.30
N GLY A 16 -13.12 -1.45 20.50
CA GLY A 16 -14.22 -2.28 19.96
C GLY A 16 -15.31 -2.65 20.98
N THR A 17 -15.25 -2.13 22.20
CA THR A 17 -16.18 -2.48 23.28
C THR A 17 -17.33 -1.47 23.43
N LEU A 18 -17.40 -0.44 22.58
CA LEU A 18 -18.47 0.58 22.68
C LEU A 18 -19.87 -0.03 22.64
N ARG A 19 -20.14 -0.98 21.75
CA ARG A 19 -21.47 -1.60 21.64
C ARG A 19 -21.81 -2.44 22.87
N GLU A 20 -20.82 -3.16 23.40
CA GLU A 20 -20.97 -3.93 24.65
C GLU A 20 -21.24 -2.98 25.81
N TYR A 21 -20.46 -1.91 25.94
CA TYR A 21 -20.64 -0.89 26.96
C TYR A 21 -22.02 -0.23 26.89
N GLU A 22 -22.46 0.16 25.70
CA GLU A 22 -23.78 0.78 25.50
C GLU A 22 -24.92 -0.19 25.80
N TYR A 23 -24.76 -1.46 25.46
CA TYR A 23 -25.71 -2.52 25.82
C TYR A 23 -25.79 -2.72 27.34
N LEU A 24 -24.64 -2.88 28.02
CA LEU A 24 -24.58 -3.10 29.46
C LEU A 24 -25.11 -1.89 30.24
N MET A 25 -24.79 -0.67 29.81
CA MET A 25 -25.29 0.57 30.41
C MET A 25 -26.80 0.79 30.21
N ALA A 26 -27.42 0.11 29.24
CA ALA A 26 -28.85 0.19 28.98
C ALA A 26 -29.68 -0.80 29.81
N LEU A 27 -29.05 -1.75 30.51
CA LEU A 27 -29.73 -2.70 31.39
C LEU A 27 -30.15 -2.01 32.69
N ASP A 28 -31.37 -2.29 33.13
CA ASP A 28 -31.85 -1.87 34.45
C ASP A 28 -31.30 -2.81 35.53
N PRO A 29 -30.43 -2.33 36.45
CA PRO A 29 -29.85 -3.17 37.49
C PRO A 29 -30.91 -3.78 38.42
N THR A 30 -32.03 -3.09 38.62
CA THR A 30 -33.08 -3.52 39.54
C THR A 30 -33.92 -4.68 39.01
N ALA A 31 -33.83 -4.95 37.70
CA ALA A 31 -34.47 -6.07 37.03
C ALA A 31 -33.61 -7.35 37.04
N LEU A 32 -32.37 -7.28 37.54
CA LEU A 32 -31.40 -8.38 37.56
C LEU A 32 -31.27 -9.00 38.96
N ASN A 33 -30.88 -10.27 39.04
CA ASN A 33 -30.54 -10.89 40.32
C ASN A 33 -29.15 -10.44 40.83
N LEU A 34 -28.83 -10.76 42.08
CA LEU A 34 -27.62 -10.26 42.74
C LEU A 34 -26.33 -10.61 41.98
N ASP A 35 -26.19 -11.85 41.53
CA ASP A 35 -25.01 -12.33 40.79
C ASP A 35 -24.87 -11.62 39.43
N GLN A 36 -26.00 -11.37 38.74
CA GLN A 36 -26.03 -10.62 37.48
C GLN A 36 -25.68 -9.14 37.68
N GLN A 37 -26.07 -8.54 38.81
CA GLN A 37 -25.71 -7.17 39.16
C GLN A 37 -24.20 -7.06 39.46
N GLU A 38 -23.63 -8.02 40.20
CA GLU A 38 -22.19 -8.06 40.47
C GLU A 38 -21.39 -8.20 39.18
N TYR A 39 -21.77 -9.14 38.31
CA TYR A 39 -21.14 -9.32 37.00
C TYR A 39 -21.26 -8.07 36.11
N LEU A 40 -22.44 -7.45 36.05
CA LEU A 40 -22.67 -6.22 35.27
C LEU A 40 -21.74 -5.09 35.73
N ASN A 41 -21.63 -4.88 37.05
CA ASN A 41 -20.81 -3.83 37.64
C ASN A 41 -19.31 -4.10 37.45
N GLU A 42 -18.88 -5.35 37.59
CA GLU A 42 -17.50 -5.76 37.33
C GLU A 42 -17.14 -5.54 35.86
N ARG A 43 -17.99 -5.98 34.94
CA ARG A 43 -17.73 -5.86 33.50
C ARG A 43 -17.68 -4.40 33.06
N ILE A 44 -18.62 -3.56 33.51
CA ILE A 44 -18.59 -2.12 33.26
C ILE A 44 -17.30 -1.49 33.82
N SER A 45 -16.89 -1.86 35.04
CA SER A 45 -15.66 -1.34 35.65
C SER A 45 -14.39 -1.73 34.89
N ILE A 46 -14.32 -2.96 34.36
CA ILE A 46 -13.22 -3.42 33.52
C ILE A 46 -13.17 -2.63 32.21
N LEU A 47 -14.30 -2.46 31.51
CA LEU A 47 -14.38 -1.68 30.28
C LEU A 47 -13.97 -0.20 30.50
N GLU A 48 -14.36 0.37 31.64
CA GLU A 48 -13.94 1.72 32.02
C GLU A 48 -12.46 1.79 32.39
N LEU A 49 -11.90 0.77 33.01
CA LEU A 49 -10.47 0.67 33.28
C LEU A 49 -9.65 0.58 31.98
N GLU A 50 -10.07 -0.26 31.04
CA GLU A 50 -9.46 -0.39 29.71
C GLU A 50 -9.51 0.93 28.93
N ALA A 51 -10.67 1.59 28.91
CA ALA A 51 -10.82 2.92 28.31
C ALA A 51 -9.95 3.97 29.01
N ARG A 52 -9.84 3.91 30.35
CA ARG A 52 -9.02 4.82 31.14
C ARG A 52 -7.54 4.65 30.85
N ILE A 53 -7.03 3.42 30.87
CA ILE A 53 -5.64 3.09 30.52
C ILE A 53 -5.32 3.69 29.14
N ARG A 54 -6.21 3.54 28.16
CA ARG A 54 -5.98 4.10 26.82
C ARG A 54 -6.10 5.63 26.74
N SER A 55 -6.95 6.22 27.56
CA SER A 55 -7.14 7.68 27.64
C SER A 55 -5.97 8.40 28.31
N THR A 56 -5.27 7.75 29.24
CA THR A 56 -4.19 8.37 30.03
C THR A 56 -2.80 8.19 29.44
N LEU A 57 -2.66 7.43 28.34
CA LEU A 57 -1.38 7.26 27.68
C LEU A 57 -1.03 8.49 26.84
N PRO A 58 0.13 9.14 27.08
CA PRO A 58 0.67 10.17 26.20
C PRO A 58 0.76 9.68 24.75
N TYR A 59 0.60 10.57 23.77
CA TYR A 59 0.66 10.24 22.34
C TYR A 59 1.95 9.48 21.97
N ASP A 60 3.07 9.91 22.54
CA ASP A 60 4.40 9.35 22.35
C ASP A 60 4.52 7.94 22.98
N ILE A 61 3.75 7.66 24.04
CA ILE A 61 3.63 6.32 24.61
C ILE A 61 2.67 5.45 23.79
N LYS A 62 1.61 6.00 23.18
CA LYS A 62 0.77 5.27 22.21
C LYS A 62 1.58 4.87 20.98
N GLN A 63 2.47 5.75 20.48
CA GLN A 63 3.44 5.41 19.44
C GLN A 63 4.50 4.41 19.90
N LYS A 64 5.04 4.53 21.13
CA LYS A 64 5.98 3.55 21.67
C LYS A 64 5.34 2.19 21.91
N ILE A 65 4.09 2.11 22.34
CA ILE A 65 3.33 0.84 22.44
C ILE A 65 3.12 0.25 21.03
N HIS A 66 2.86 1.09 20.03
CA HIS A 66 2.83 0.70 18.61
C HIS A 66 4.16 0.10 18.13
N GLN A 67 5.29 0.64 18.62
CA GLN A 67 6.63 0.15 18.32
C GLN A 67 7.06 -1.05 19.19
N CYS A 68 6.53 -1.18 20.41
CA CYS A 68 6.96 -2.18 21.39
C CYS A 68 6.12 -3.47 21.36
N LEU A 69 4.84 -3.44 20.97
CA LEU A 69 4.03 -4.66 20.81
C LEU A 69 4.31 -5.41 19.49
N LEU A 70 5.02 -4.78 18.55
CA LEU A 70 5.31 -5.30 17.21
C LEU A 70 6.76 -5.05 16.78
N ALA A 71 7.70 -4.94 17.72
CA ALA A 71 9.10 -4.61 17.41
C ALA A 71 9.73 -5.58 16.39
N ASP A 72 9.27 -6.84 16.36
CA ASP A 72 9.72 -7.89 15.46
C ASP A 72 8.61 -8.42 14.52
N ALA A 73 7.42 -7.80 14.51
CA ALA A 73 6.34 -8.28 13.64
C ALA A 73 6.61 -7.83 12.21
N GLU A 74 6.95 -8.79 11.35
CA GLU A 74 7.07 -8.55 9.93
C GLU A 74 5.73 -8.00 9.38
N PRO A 75 5.77 -7.03 8.46
CA PRO A 75 4.56 -6.61 7.77
C PRO A 75 3.84 -7.80 7.15
N ILE A 76 2.51 -7.78 7.18
CA ILE A 76 1.69 -8.80 6.53
C ILE A 76 1.84 -8.65 5.02
N ASP A 77 2.53 -9.60 4.41
CA ASP A 77 2.62 -9.73 2.96
C ASP A 77 1.30 -10.33 2.45
N ILE A 78 0.44 -9.47 1.90
CA ILE A 78 -0.90 -9.86 1.44
C ILE A 78 -0.85 -10.72 0.17
N THR A 79 0.33 -10.89 -0.44
CA THR A 79 0.50 -11.75 -1.61
C THR A 79 0.69 -13.22 -1.27
N ARG A 80 0.75 -13.56 0.04
CA ARG A 80 0.93 -14.92 0.51
C ARG A 80 -0.33 -15.44 1.18
N LEU A 81 -0.82 -16.56 0.67
CA LEU A 81 -2.00 -17.24 1.20
C LEU A 81 -1.88 -17.58 2.70
N GLU A 82 -0.68 -17.96 3.16
CA GLU A 82 -0.41 -18.25 4.58
C GLU A 82 -0.69 -17.06 5.52
N ASN A 83 -0.65 -15.83 5.00
CA ASN A 83 -0.91 -14.62 5.75
C ASN A 83 -2.38 -14.19 5.74
N HIS A 84 -3.27 -14.96 5.09
CA HIS A 84 -4.71 -14.67 5.08
C HIS A 84 -5.36 -15.04 6.41
N GLU A 85 -4.66 -15.82 7.24
CA GLU A 85 -5.08 -16.18 8.59
C GLU A 85 -4.12 -15.57 9.62
N ALA A 86 -4.66 -15.15 10.76
CA ALA A 86 -3.82 -14.71 11.87
C ALA A 86 -3.05 -15.93 12.43
N PRO A 87 -1.78 -15.77 12.84
CA PRO A 87 -0.99 -16.86 13.40
C PRO A 87 -1.70 -17.59 14.54
N PRO A 88 -1.54 -18.93 14.67
CA PRO A 88 -2.34 -19.76 15.58
C PRO A 88 -2.12 -19.45 17.06
N TYR A 89 -1.03 -18.77 17.41
CA TYR A 89 -0.73 -18.34 18.77
C TYR A 89 -1.53 -17.12 19.22
N PHE A 90 -2.23 -16.41 18.32
CA PHE A 90 -3.26 -15.44 18.68
C PHE A 90 -4.58 -16.17 18.94
N THR A 91 -4.78 -16.64 20.17
CA THR A 91 -5.90 -17.52 20.51
C THR A 91 -7.18 -16.77 20.89
N ASP A 92 -7.09 -15.54 21.40
CA ASP A 92 -8.24 -14.71 21.74
C ASP A 92 -8.59 -13.70 20.64
N SER A 93 -9.87 -13.32 20.59
CA SER A 93 -10.42 -12.42 19.57
C SER A 93 -9.83 -11.00 19.62
N HIS A 94 -9.41 -10.51 20.79
CA HIS A 94 -8.83 -9.18 20.93
C HIS A 94 -7.41 -9.14 20.38
N ALA A 95 -6.59 -10.15 20.68
CA ALA A 95 -5.24 -10.25 20.15
C ALA A 95 -5.23 -10.46 18.62
N LYS A 96 -6.17 -11.24 18.08
CA LYS A 96 -6.37 -11.35 16.61
C LYS A 96 -6.75 -10.00 16.00
N PHE A 97 -7.66 -9.27 16.62
CA PHE A 97 -8.03 -7.93 16.17
C PHE A 97 -6.85 -6.95 16.21
N ASP A 98 -6.08 -6.96 17.29
CA ASP A 98 -4.89 -6.10 17.44
C ASP A 98 -3.79 -6.46 16.43
N TYR A 99 -3.57 -7.74 16.13
CA TYR A 99 -2.67 -8.16 15.04
C TYR A 99 -3.09 -7.51 13.71
N TRP A 100 -4.34 -7.68 13.30
CA TRP A 100 -4.86 -7.10 12.06
C TRP A 100 -4.87 -5.57 12.07
N ARG A 101 -5.06 -4.95 13.24
CA ARG A 101 -5.12 -3.49 13.39
C ARG A 101 -3.74 -2.85 13.46
N LEU A 102 -2.74 -3.51 14.02
CA LEU A 102 -1.45 -2.90 14.32
C LEU A 102 -0.36 -3.30 13.31
N THR A 103 -0.44 -4.49 12.71
CA THR A 103 0.61 -4.98 11.79
C THR A 103 0.46 -4.37 10.38
N PRO A 104 1.48 -3.68 9.83
CA PRO A 104 1.36 -3.04 8.51
C PRO A 104 1.05 -4.05 7.39
N PHE A 105 0.27 -3.63 6.39
CA PHE A 105 0.01 -4.44 5.19
C PHE A 105 0.98 -4.03 4.08
N VAL A 106 1.58 -5.01 3.40
CA VAL A 106 2.50 -4.82 2.29
C VAL A 106 2.07 -5.69 1.11
N TYR A 107 2.09 -5.11 -0.09
CA TYR A 107 2.02 -5.83 -1.34
C TYR A 107 3.45 -5.87 -1.90
N ALA A 108 4.14 -7.00 -1.70
CA ALA A 108 5.49 -7.22 -2.21
C ALA A 108 5.45 -7.65 -3.67
N THR A 109 6.30 -7.08 -4.52
CA THR A 109 6.25 -7.25 -5.98
C THR A 109 7.50 -7.92 -6.56
N ASP A 110 8.33 -8.49 -5.68
CA ASP A 110 9.57 -9.19 -6.03
C ASP A 110 9.35 -10.25 -7.12
N ASN A 111 8.27 -11.03 -7.01
CA ASN A 111 7.98 -12.18 -7.87
C ASN A 111 6.74 -11.99 -8.74
N ILE A 112 6.37 -10.76 -9.12
CA ILE A 112 5.09 -10.46 -9.79
C ILE A 112 4.79 -11.22 -11.10
N HIS A 113 5.77 -11.94 -11.65
CA HIS A 113 5.57 -12.85 -12.78
C HIS A 113 4.86 -14.16 -12.40
N ASP A 114 4.72 -14.43 -11.10
CA ASP A 114 3.92 -15.53 -10.58
C ASP A 114 2.44 -15.14 -10.59
N ALA A 115 1.65 -15.77 -11.46
CA ALA A 115 0.21 -15.53 -11.58
C ALA A 115 -0.57 -15.76 -10.26
N VAL A 116 0.02 -16.52 -9.33
CA VAL A 116 -0.55 -16.78 -7.99
C VAL A 116 -0.51 -15.52 -7.11
N ILE A 117 0.47 -14.63 -7.28
CA ILE A 117 0.65 -13.46 -6.42
C ILE A 117 -0.49 -12.43 -6.55
N PRO A 118 -0.86 -11.97 -7.75
CA PRO A 118 -2.02 -11.09 -7.91
C PRO A 118 -3.32 -11.74 -7.41
N THR A 119 -3.48 -13.05 -7.64
CA THR A 119 -4.65 -13.81 -7.21
C THR A 119 -4.78 -13.85 -5.70
N ASN A 120 -3.72 -14.20 -4.97
CA ASN A 120 -3.71 -14.22 -3.51
C ASN A 120 -4.02 -12.85 -2.91
N ALA A 121 -3.43 -11.78 -3.46
CA ALA A 121 -3.69 -10.43 -2.97
C ALA A 121 -5.15 -10.00 -3.18
N HIS A 122 -5.76 -10.39 -4.30
CA HIS A 122 -7.19 -10.18 -4.53
C HIS A 122 -8.04 -10.96 -3.53
N GLU A 123 -7.73 -12.24 -3.33
CA GLU A 123 -8.41 -13.08 -2.33
C GLU A 123 -8.28 -12.51 -0.92
N PHE A 124 -7.12 -11.95 -0.55
CA PHE A 124 -6.95 -11.26 0.73
C PHE A 124 -7.90 -10.06 0.83
N VAL A 125 -7.95 -9.20 -0.20
CA VAL A 125 -8.87 -8.05 -0.18
C VAL A 125 -10.32 -8.50 -0.07
N GLU A 126 -10.74 -9.48 -0.87
CA GLU A 126 -12.13 -9.96 -0.91
C GLU A 126 -12.53 -10.69 0.39
N ASN A 127 -11.74 -11.66 0.82
CA ASN A 127 -12.10 -12.56 1.92
C ASN A 127 -11.70 -12.04 3.31
N VAL A 128 -10.78 -11.07 3.39
CA VAL A 128 -10.27 -10.54 4.68
C VAL A 128 -10.69 -9.09 4.90
N LEU A 129 -10.53 -8.22 3.90
CA LEU A 129 -10.77 -6.78 4.04
C LEU A 129 -12.20 -6.35 3.67
N LEU A 130 -12.83 -7.02 2.71
CA LEU A 130 -14.20 -6.72 2.28
C LEU A 130 -15.24 -7.64 2.94
N ASP A 131 -14.82 -8.76 3.55
CA ASP A 131 -15.72 -9.66 4.27
C ASP A 131 -16.40 -8.92 5.44
N PRO A 132 -17.74 -8.79 5.45
CA PRO A 132 -18.46 -8.11 6.52
C PRO A 132 -18.36 -8.83 7.87
N THR A 133 -17.95 -10.09 7.93
CA THR A 133 -17.82 -10.87 9.15
C THR A 133 -16.39 -10.92 9.69
N HIS A 134 -15.40 -10.57 8.87
CA HIS A 134 -13.99 -10.64 9.24
C HIS A 134 -13.57 -9.47 10.15
N MET A 135 -12.62 -9.75 11.07
CA MET A 135 -12.18 -8.80 12.10
C MET A 135 -11.39 -7.61 11.49
N ALA A 136 -10.72 -7.85 10.37
CA ALA A 136 -9.86 -6.91 9.64
C ALA A 136 -10.58 -6.15 8.51
N ARG A 137 -11.91 -6.21 8.46
CA ARG A 137 -12.68 -5.52 7.42
C ARG A 137 -12.38 -4.01 7.37
N LEU A 138 -12.45 -3.38 6.19
CA LEU A 138 -11.94 -2.02 5.97
C LEU A 138 -12.44 -0.95 6.95
N HIS A 139 -13.67 -1.09 7.47
CA HIS A 139 -14.27 -0.15 8.41
C HIS A 139 -13.97 -0.43 9.89
N THR A 140 -13.40 -1.58 10.23
CA THR A 140 -12.94 -1.87 11.60
C THR A 140 -11.50 -1.45 11.83
N LEU A 141 -10.75 -1.24 10.74
CA LEU A 141 -9.40 -0.69 10.76
C LEU A 141 -9.46 0.85 10.82
N ASP A 142 -9.56 1.41 12.02
CA ASP A 142 -9.51 2.85 12.29
C ASP A 142 -8.19 3.24 13.01
N PRO A 143 -7.35 4.16 12.50
CA PRO A 143 -7.50 4.85 11.22
C PRO A 143 -7.48 3.90 10.02
N PRO A 144 -8.13 4.28 8.90
CA PRO A 144 -8.09 3.51 7.66
C PRO A 144 -6.68 3.05 7.32
N LYS A 145 -6.47 1.72 7.29
CA LYS A 145 -5.18 1.17 6.90
C LYS A 145 -4.91 1.38 5.43
N GLN A 146 -3.66 1.73 5.15
CA GLN A 146 -3.11 1.74 3.80
C GLN A 146 -2.29 0.47 3.58
N ILE A 147 -2.43 -0.11 2.39
CA ILE A 147 -1.58 -1.19 1.91
C ILE A 147 -0.34 -0.53 1.28
N THR A 148 0.84 -0.86 1.79
CA THR A 148 2.09 -0.39 1.22
C THR A 148 2.39 -1.19 -0.04
N TYR A 149 2.27 -0.57 -1.20
CA TYR A 149 2.57 -1.19 -2.48
C TYR A 149 4.03 -0.92 -2.87
N GLU A 150 4.82 -1.97 -3.06
CA GLU A 150 6.23 -1.85 -3.43
C GLU A 150 6.39 -1.72 -4.95
N VAL A 151 6.96 -0.59 -5.38
CA VAL A 151 7.37 -0.35 -6.77
C VAL A 151 8.86 -0.60 -6.87
N LEU A 152 9.26 -1.60 -7.64
CA LEU A 152 10.66 -2.04 -7.75
C LEU A 152 11.31 -1.49 -9.01
N ILE A 153 12.41 -0.77 -8.84
CA ILE A 153 13.37 -0.49 -9.91
C ILE A 153 14.42 -1.60 -9.88
N ARG A 154 14.43 -2.41 -10.92
CA ARG A 154 15.18 -3.67 -11.03
C ARG A 154 16.42 -3.47 -11.90
N TRP A 155 17.55 -4.00 -11.45
CA TRP A 155 18.77 -4.06 -12.25
C TRP A 155 19.71 -5.15 -11.72
N ASP A 156 20.41 -5.84 -12.62
CA ASP A 156 21.39 -6.90 -12.32
C ASP A 156 22.84 -6.37 -12.32
N PHE A 157 23.00 -5.05 -12.45
CA PHE A 157 24.28 -4.36 -12.56
C PHE A 157 25.09 -4.74 -13.81
N VAL A 158 24.47 -5.35 -14.81
CA VAL A 158 25.14 -5.63 -16.08
C VAL A 158 25.33 -4.32 -16.84
N PRO A 159 26.55 -4.04 -17.34
CA PRO A 159 26.82 -2.84 -18.13
C PRO A 159 25.87 -2.73 -19.32
N MET A 160 25.54 -1.51 -19.73
CA MET A 160 24.68 -1.18 -20.89
C MET A 160 23.18 -1.48 -20.70
N PHE A 161 22.78 -2.39 -19.82
CA PHE A 161 21.35 -2.63 -19.52
C PHE A 161 20.79 -1.53 -18.63
N LEU A 162 19.56 -1.10 -18.90
CA LEU A 162 18.91 -0.05 -18.11
C LEU A 162 18.21 -0.65 -16.89
N PRO A 163 18.16 0.07 -15.76
CA PRO A 163 17.21 -0.23 -14.71
C PRO A 163 15.78 -0.12 -15.25
N GLU A 164 14.89 -1.00 -14.80
CA GLU A 164 13.50 -1.06 -15.28
C GLU A 164 12.49 -1.14 -14.14
N ILE A 165 11.29 -0.63 -14.38
CA ILE A 165 10.10 -0.96 -13.60
C ILE A 165 9.24 -1.84 -14.50
N SER A 166 9.07 -3.11 -14.14
CA SER A 166 8.37 -4.05 -15.02
C SER A 166 6.89 -3.66 -15.19
N LEU A 167 6.35 -3.81 -16.41
CA LEU A 167 4.94 -3.56 -16.68
C LEU A 167 4.00 -4.35 -15.73
N PRO A 168 4.25 -5.63 -15.42
CA PRO A 168 3.45 -6.36 -14.42
C PRO A 168 3.43 -5.72 -13.03
N ASN A 169 4.51 -5.04 -12.61
CA ASN A 169 4.53 -4.28 -11.36
C ASN A 169 3.65 -3.03 -11.43
N VAL A 170 3.41 -2.46 -12.60
CA VAL A 170 2.47 -1.34 -12.74
C VAL A 170 1.03 -1.86 -12.91
N GLU A 171 0.83 -2.93 -13.68
CA GLU A 171 -0.51 -3.55 -13.88
C GLU A 171 -1.14 -3.99 -12.56
N SER A 172 -0.38 -4.71 -11.73
CA SER A 172 -0.87 -5.22 -10.45
C SER A 172 -1.19 -4.11 -9.43
N LEU A 173 -0.61 -2.91 -9.56
CA LEU A 173 -1.05 -1.75 -8.78
C LEU A 173 -2.50 -1.38 -9.12
N PHE A 174 -2.84 -1.36 -10.41
CA PHE A 174 -4.21 -1.07 -10.87
C PHE A 174 -5.17 -2.23 -10.59
N ASP A 175 -4.68 -3.47 -10.63
CA ASP A 175 -5.48 -4.61 -10.21
C ASP A 175 -5.85 -4.53 -8.72
N LEU A 176 -4.88 -4.24 -7.85
CA LEU A 176 -5.10 -3.98 -6.43
C LEU A 176 -6.05 -2.79 -6.22
N LEU A 177 -5.86 -1.69 -6.95
CA LEU A 177 -6.71 -0.51 -6.85
C LEU A 177 -8.18 -0.83 -7.20
N HIS A 178 -8.42 -1.67 -8.20
CA HIS A 178 -9.78 -2.08 -8.60
C HIS A 178 -10.49 -2.87 -7.51
N VAL A 179 -9.84 -3.87 -6.91
CA VAL A 179 -10.44 -4.66 -5.83
C VAL A 179 -10.67 -3.82 -4.57
N LEU A 180 -9.92 -2.73 -4.39
CA LEU A 180 -10.16 -1.72 -3.35
C LEU A 180 -11.24 -0.68 -3.71
N GLY A 181 -12.06 -0.97 -4.74
CA GLY A 181 -13.13 -0.07 -5.17
C GLY A 181 -12.65 1.23 -5.81
N GLY A 182 -11.40 1.25 -6.28
CA GLY A 182 -10.79 2.42 -6.91
C GLY A 182 -10.37 3.51 -5.92
N ASP A 183 -10.28 3.27 -4.61
CA ASP A 183 -9.88 4.30 -3.63
C ASP A 183 -8.34 4.43 -3.53
N PRO A 184 -7.73 5.49 -4.09
CA PRO A 184 -6.29 5.66 -4.08
C PRO A 184 -5.73 5.92 -2.67
N ASN A 185 -6.57 6.35 -1.72
CA ASN A 185 -6.13 6.62 -0.35
C ASN A 185 -5.87 5.33 0.45
N ARG A 186 -6.28 4.16 -0.06
CA ARG A 186 -5.98 2.85 0.53
C ARG A 186 -4.61 2.31 0.14
N ILE A 187 -3.89 2.97 -0.77
CA ILE A 187 -2.59 2.52 -1.26
C ILE A 187 -1.52 3.55 -0.92
N LYS A 188 -0.44 3.08 -0.30
CA LYS A 188 0.78 3.86 -0.08
C LYS A 188 1.89 3.32 -0.97
N LEU A 189 2.38 4.14 -1.90
CA LEU A 189 3.48 3.74 -2.78
C LEU A 189 4.83 3.81 -2.05
N LYS A 190 5.63 2.74 -2.15
CA LYS A 190 7.01 2.68 -1.68
C LYS A 190 7.93 2.28 -2.83
N PHE A 191 8.93 3.12 -3.12
CA PHE A 191 9.85 2.89 -4.24
C PHE A 191 11.17 2.29 -3.73
N LEU A 192 11.56 1.16 -4.29
CA LEU A 192 12.74 0.41 -3.87
C LEU A 192 13.63 0.08 -5.08
N PHE A 193 14.93 0.12 -4.89
CA PHE A 193 15.88 -0.56 -5.77
C PHE A 193 15.89 -2.05 -5.43
N LYS A 194 16.00 -2.90 -6.45
CA LYS A 194 16.07 -4.35 -6.35
C LYS A 194 17.29 -4.89 -7.10
N ASP A 195 18.13 -5.65 -6.39
CA ASP A 195 19.16 -6.49 -7.00
C ASP A 195 18.49 -7.76 -7.56
N ILE A 196 18.43 -7.89 -8.88
CA ILE A 196 17.79 -9.05 -9.52
C ILE A 196 18.74 -10.21 -9.82
N ARG A 197 20.01 -10.15 -9.40
CA ARG A 197 20.89 -11.34 -9.44
C ARG A 197 20.42 -12.42 -8.47
N VAL A 198 19.68 -12.02 -7.44
CA VAL A 198 18.97 -12.87 -6.48
C VAL A 198 17.46 -12.65 -6.60
N VAL A 199 16.90 -13.10 -7.73
CA VAL A 199 15.51 -12.87 -8.14
C VAL A 199 14.48 -13.19 -7.03
N TYR A 200 14.62 -14.33 -6.36
CA TYR A 200 13.64 -14.84 -5.39
C TYR A 200 13.86 -14.37 -3.95
N ASP A 201 14.98 -13.73 -3.64
CA ASP A 201 15.25 -13.28 -2.28
C ASP A 201 14.35 -12.10 -1.94
N ARG A 202 13.53 -12.18 -0.88
CA ARG A 202 12.68 -11.07 -0.44
C ARG A 202 13.30 -10.30 0.73
N SER A 203 14.50 -10.69 1.16
CA SER A 203 15.14 -10.13 2.34
C SER A 203 15.46 -8.64 2.18
N PRO A 204 15.58 -7.89 3.29
CA PRO A 204 15.98 -6.48 3.27
C PRO A 204 17.38 -6.23 2.69
N SER A 205 18.21 -7.25 2.47
CA SER A 205 19.52 -7.08 1.82
C SER A 205 19.38 -6.92 0.31
N SER A 206 18.38 -7.57 -0.30
CA SER A 206 18.10 -7.54 -1.74
C SER A 206 17.36 -6.27 -2.22
N LYS A 207 16.80 -5.50 -1.28
CA LYS A 207 16.02 -4.28 -1.56
C LYS A 207 16.55 -3.07 -0.80
N LYS A 208 16.61 -1.92 -1.46
CA LYS A 208 17.03 -0.64 -0.84
C LYS A 208 16.02 0.46 -1.13
N GLU A 209 15.55 1.15 -0.09
CA GLU A 209 14.60 2.23 -0.29
C GLU A 209 15.23 3.41 -1.03
N ILE A 210 14.49 3.92 -2.01
CA ILE A 210 14.87 5.11 -2.76
C ILE A 210 14.54 6.35 -1.92
N ALA A 211 15.54 7.20 -1.69
CA ALA A 211 15.43 8.43 -0.89
C ALA A 211 14.67 8.19 0.44
N PRO A 212 15.26 7.42 1.38
CA PRO A 212 14.69 7.30 2.72
C PRO A 212 14.53 8.70 3.32
N ASP A 213 13.41 8.92 4.03
CA ASP A 213 13.02 10.23 4.59
C ASP A 213 12.85 11.38 3.57
N ASN A 214 12.73 11.07 2.28
CA ASN A 214 12.61 12.05 1.19
C ASN A 214 13.81 13.01 1.08
N LYS A 215 15.00 12.56 1.48
CA LYS A 215 16.26 13.32 1.39
C LYS A 215 17.15 12.86 0.23
N GLY A 216 18.20 13.65 -0.05
CA GLY A 216 19.20 13.33 -1.06
C GLY A 216 18.78 13.63 -2.51
N ARG A 217 19.63 13.25 -3.46
CA ARG A 217 19.45 13.56 -4.90
C ARG A 217 18.28 12.79 -5.52
N LEU A 218 18.05 11.55 -5.07
CA LEU A 218 16.98 10.68 -5.54
C LEU A 218 15.56 11.19 -5.22
N ARG A 219 15.42 12.16 -4.31
CA ARG A 219 14.09 12.69 -3.91
C ARG A 219 13.30 13.25 -5.09
N ILE A 220 13.97 13.83 -6.09
CA ILE A 220 13.32 14.41 -7.28
C ILE A 220 12.75 13.31 -8.17
N MET A 221 13.49 12.22 -8.35
CA MET A 221 13.02 11.04 -9.08
C MET A 221 11.83 10.41 -8.36
N LYS A 222 11.94 10.18 -7.03
CA LYS A 222 10.85 9.65 -6.20
C LYS A 222 9.59 10.50 -6.29
N ALA A 223 9.71 11.82 -6.15
CA ALA A 223 8.57 12.74 -6.23
C ALA A 223 7.88 12.69 -7.60
N LYS A 224 8.66 12.58 -8.68
CA LYS A 224 8.16 12.48 -10.05
C LYS A 224 7.41 11.17 -10.32
N MET A 225 7.96 10.04 -9.88
CA MET A 225 7.28 8.73 -10.00
C MET A 225 6.00 8.69 -9.17
N LEU A 226 6.05 9.25 -7.94
CA LEU A 226 4.89 9.36 -7.07
C LEU A 226 3.78 10.18 -7.72
N ASP A 227 4.12 11.37 -8.23
CA ASP A 227 3.18 12.26 -8.92
C ASP A 227 2.55 11.59 -10.16
N LEU A 228 3.32 10.85 -10.95
CA LEU A 228 2.81 10.10 -12.10
C LEU A 228 1.80 9.03 -11.67
N LEU A 229 2.20 8.12 -10.79
CA LEU A 229 1.36 6.99 -10.40
C LEU A 229 0.11 7.46 -9.65
N GLN A 230 0.23 8.47 -8.78
CA GLN A 230 -0.93 9.09 -8.12
C GLN A 230 -1.89 9.74 -9.12
N THR A 231 -1.37 10.44 -10.14
CA THR A 231 -2.23 11.01 -11.20
C THR A 231 -3.01 9.91 -11.92
N ALA A 232 -2.35 8.81 -12.28
CA ALA A 232 -2.99 7.70 -12.98
C ALA A 232 -3.98 6.92 -12.09
N MET A 233 -3.68 6.74 -10.80
CA MET A 233 -4.62 6.15 -9.84
C MET A 233 -5.87 7.03 -9.66
N MET A 234 -5.71 8.35 -9.61
CA MET A 234 -6.83 9.29 -9.56
C MET A 234 -7.67 9.27 -10.85
N GLU A 235 -7.02 9.14 -12.02
CA GLU A 235 -7.71 8.97 -13.29
C GLU A 235 -8.57 7.70 -13.30
N TYR A 236 -8.02 6.60 -12.79
CA TYR A 236 -8.78 5.35 -12.63
C TYR A 236 -9.96 5.50 -11.68
N HIS A 237 -9.73 6.12 -10.51
CA HIS A 237 -10.77 6.43 -9.53
C HIS A 237 -11.90 7.25 -10.16
N HIS A 238 -11.56 8.28 -10.95
CA HIS A 238 -12.54 9.09 -11.65
C HIS A 238 -13.35 8.28 -12.65
N CYS A 239 -12.69 7.41 -13.43
CA CYS A 239 -13.36 6.51 -14.36
C CYS A 239 -14.35 5.57 -13.64
N LEU A 240 -13.95 4.99 -12.50
CA LEU A 240 -14.80 4.09 -11.71
C LEU A 240 -15.99 4.81 -11.06
N SER A 241 -15.77 6.03 -10.53
CA SER A 241 -16.82 6.84 -9.91
C SER A 241 -17.73 7.58 -10.90
N THR A 242 -17.38 7.62 -12.18
CA THR A 242 -18.20 8.28 -13.22
C THR A 242 -19.55 7.55 -13.37
N PRO A 243 -20.70 8.25 -13.21
CA PRO A 243 -22.03 7.65 -13.32
C PRO A 243 -22.29 6.96 -14.65
N THR A 244 -23.08 5.88 -14.62
CA THR A 244 -23.49 5.12 -15.82
C THR A 244 -24.36 5.93 -16.79
N THR A 245 -24.91 7.07 -16.36
CA THR A 245 -25.66 8.01 -17.20
C THR A 245 -24.79 8.78 -18.19
N ILE A 246 -23.47 8.84 -17.96
CA ILE A 246 -22.55 9.46 -18.91
C ILE A 246 -22.41 8.57 -20.14
N ALA A 247 -22.51 9.18 -21.32
CA ALA A 247 -22.43 8.46 -22.58
C ALA A 247 -21.13 7.61 -22.66
N PRO A 248 -21.20 6.33 -23.06
CA PRO A 248 -20.06 5.42 -23.03
C PRO A 248 -18.81 5.94 -23.75
N LEU A 249 -18.98 6.66 -24.86
CA LEU A 249 -17.86 7.25 -25.58
C LEU A 249 -17.10 8.31 -24.76
N HIS A 250 -17.81 9.09 -23.95
CA HIS A 250 -17.20 10.10 -23.08
C HIS A 250 -16.48 9.45 -21.90
N LYS A 251 -17.05 8.39 -21.33
CA LYS A 251 -16.47 7.66 -20.20
C LYS A 251 -15.24 6.83 -20.61
N TRP A 252 -15.35 6.10 -21.73
CA TRP A 252 -14.40 5.05 -22.10
C TRP A 252 -13.52 5.37 -23.30
N GLY A 253 -13.94 6.30 -24.17
CA GLY A 253 -13.33 6.53 -25.49
C GLY A 253 -11.86 6.95 -25.46
N LYS A 254 -11.37 7.46 -24.33
CA LYS A 254 -9.95 7.75 -24.10
C LYS A 254 -9.09 6.48 -24.03
N TYR A 255 -9.64 5.39 -23.48
CA TYR A 255 -8.89 4.19 -23.11
C TYR A 255 -9.04 3.04 -24.10
N MET A 256 -10.06 3.11 -24.96
CA MET A 256 -10.38 2.03 -25.89
C MET A 256 -11.05 2.58 -27.16
N ARG A 257 -11.09 1.75 -28.20
CA ARG A 257 -11.69 2.13 -29.48
C ARG A 257 -13.18 2.46 -29.30
N PRO A 258 -13.75 3.40 -30.08
CA PRO A 258 -15.16 3.78 -29.98
C PRO A 258 -16.14 2.60 -30.05
N GLN A 259 -15.85 1.62 -30.92
CA GLN A 259 -16.63 0.39 -31.05
C GLN A 259 -16.66 -0.41 -29.74
N ASP A 260 -15.50 -0.56 -29.07
CA ASP A 260 -15.38 -1.26 -27.80
C ASP A 260 -16.07 -0.49 -26.65
N ALA A 261 -16.02 0.84 -26.68
CA ALA A 261 -16.64 1.70 -25.68
C ALA A 261 -18.17 1.62 -25.71
N MET A 262 -18.74 1.62 -26.92
CA MET A 262 -20.19 1.61 -27.16
C MET A 262 -20.82 0.23 -27.21
N ASP A 263 -20.00 -0.84 -27.20
CA ASP A 263 -20.46 -2.22 -27.25
C ASP A 263 -21.35 -2.55 -26.04
N PRO A 264 -22.65 -2.88 -26.24
CA PRO A 264 -23.56 -3.26 -25.17
C PRO A 264 -23.31 -4.69 -24.66
N ASP A 265 -22.64 -5.55 -25.44
CA ASP A 265 -22.34 -6.93 -25.05
C ASP A 265 -21.11 -7.01 -24.13
N LYS A 266 -20.39 -5.89 -23.95
CA LYS A 266 -19.25 -5.79 -23.04
C LYS A 266 -19.66 -5.29 -21.67
N THR A 267 -19.40 -6.13 -20.66
CA THR A 267 -19.57 -5.79 -19.25
C THR A 267 -18.68 -4.63 -18.84
N ASP A 268 -19.11 -3.88 -17.83
CA ASP A 268 -18.31 -2.81 -17.24
C ASP A 268 -16.98 -3.33 -16.70
N ASP A 269 -16.94 -4.54 -16.13
CA ASP A 269 -15.69 -5.15 -15.66
C ASP A 269 -14.67 -5.38 -16.80
N SER A 270 -15.14 -5.84 -17.97
CA SER A 270 -14.30 -5.95 -19.17
C SER A 270 -13.75 -4.59 -19.61
N LYS A 271 -14.56 -3.53 -19.52
CA LYS A 271 -14.16 -2.16 -19.85
C LYS A 271 -13.16 -1.62 -18.83
N TYR A 272 -13.39 -1.81 -17.53
CA TYR A 272 -12.45 -1.44 -16.47
C TYR A 272 -11.10 -2.14 -16.64
N LYS A 273 -11.08 -3.44 -16.96
CA LYS A 273 -9.83 -4.15 -17.28
C LYS A 273 -9.03 -3.46 -18.38
N LYS A 274 -9.67 -3.01 -19.45
CA LYS A 274 -8.99 -2.25 -20.53
C LYS A 274 -8.45 -0.90 -20.04
N VAL A 275 -9.18 -0.19 -19.19
CA VAL A 275 -8.71 1.07 -18.59
C VAL A 275 -7.44 0.82 -17.76
N ARG A 276 -7.42 -0.22 -16.92
CA ARG A 276 -6.25 -0.58 -16.11
C ARG A 276 -5.02 -0.86 -16.97
N ILE A 277 -5.16 -1.69 -18.00
CA ILE A 277 -4.07 -2.01 -18.95
C ILE A 277 -3.55 -0.74 -19.61
N TRP A 278 -4.45 0.11 -20.12
CA TRP A 278 -4.06 1.36 -20.77
C TRP A 278 -3.30 2.30 -19.82
N LEU A 279 -3.74 2.42 -18.57
CA LEU A 279 -3.08 3.25 -17.56
C LEU A 279 -1.71 2.69 -17.17
N ALA A 280 -1.60 1.36 -17.06
CA ALA A 280 -0.34 0.69 -16.78
C ALA A 280 0.66 0.91 -17.91
N ASP A 281 0.26 0.69 -19.16
CA ASP A 281 1.08 0.92 -20.35
C ASP A 281 1.56 2.38 -20.42
N ALA A 282 0.66 3.35 -20.21
CA ALA A 282 0.99 4.77 -20.23
C ALA A 282 2.00 5.15 -19.12
N CYS A 283 1.82 4.60 -17.92
CA CYS A 283 2.74 4.81 -16.80
C CYS A 283 4.11 4.18 -17.07
N SER A 284 4.16 2.92 -17.51
CA SER A 284 5.41 2.23 -17.84
C SER A 284 6.18 2.97 -18.93
N GLU A 285 5.53 3.36 -20.03
CA GLU A 285 6.17 4.12 -21.11
C GLU A 285 6.78 5.44 -20.60
N LEU A 286 6.08 6.14 -19.71
CA LEU A 286 6.55 7.40 -19.13
C LEU A 286 7.70 7.19 -18.13
N LEU A 287 7.67 6.11 -17.34
CA LEU A 287 8.74 5.75 -16.41
C LEU A 287 10.01 5.35 -17.15
N ASP A 288 9.92 4.54 -18.20
CA ASP A 288 11.07 4.12 -19.00
C ASP A 288 11.77 5.33 -19.62
N ARG A 289 11.00 6.24 -20.24
CA ARG A 289 11.51 7.49 -20.83
C ARG A 289 12.16 8.44 -19.83
N MET A 290 11.88 8.28 -18.53
CA MET A 290 12.42 9.16 -17.50
C MET A 290 13.94 9.07 -17.43
N TRP A 291 14.51 7.87 -17.59
CA TRP A 291 15.96 7.65 -17.58
C TRP A 291 16.52 7.02 -18.86
N ASP A 292 15.69 6.43 -19.72
CA ASP A 292 16.08 6.08 -21.08
C ASP A 292 16.15 7.35 -21.94
N SER A 293 17.35 7.92 -22.00
CA SER A 293 17.64 9.08 -22.83
C SER A 293 18.89 8.78 -23.61
N GLY A 294 18.89 8.98 -24.93
CA GLY A 294 20.06 8.72 -25.77
C GLY A 294 21.37 9.42 -25.34
N SER A 295 21.31 10.36 -24.37
CA SER A 295 22.47 10.96 -23.72
C SER A 295 23.16 10.08 -22.67
N GLY A 296 22.56 8.97 -22.20
CA GLY A 296 23.13 8.08 -21.18
C GLY A 296 23.18 8.65 -19.75
N ARG A 297 23.23 9.98 -19.57
CA ARG A 297 23.46 10.62 -18.25
C ARG A 297 22.36 10.34 -17.23
N ARG A 298 21.09 10.26 -17.67
CA ARG A 298 19.96 9.96 -16.77
C ARG A 298 20.00 8.52 -16.28
N ALA A 299 20.26 7.58 -17.18
CA ALA A 299 20.52 6.19 -16.83
C ALA A 299 21.72 6.09 -15.86
N GLY A 300 22.78 6.85 -16.12
CA GLY A 300 23.96 6.95 -15.27
C GLY A 300 23.63 7.40 -13.84
N PHE A 301 22.77 8.41 -13.69
CA PHE A 301 22.29 8.87 -12.39
C PHE A 301 21.58 7.76 -11.60
N VAL A 302 20.66 7.03 -12.23
CA VAL A 302 19.93 5.93 -11.55
C VAL A 302 20.88 4.80 -11.19
N LYS A 303 21.69 4.35 -12.15
CA LYS A 303 22.66 3.27 -11.97
C LYS A 303 23.69 3.57 -10.89
N TRP A 304 24.27 4.77 -10.90
CA TRP A 304 25.26 5.18 -9.89
C TRP A 304 24.68 5.10 -8.47
N HIS A 305 23.45 5.59 -8.29
CA HIS A 305 22.77 5.54 -7.01
C HIS A 305 22.32 4.12 -6.60
N MET A 306 22.00 3.25 -7.57
CA MET A 306 21.78 1.82 -7.29
C MET A 306 23.07 1.15 -6.81
N LEU A 307 24.19 1.37 -7.51
CA LEU A 307 25.50 0.84 -7.11
C LEU A 307 25.89 1.32 -5.69
N GLU A 308 25.63 2.59 -5.39
CA GLU A 308 25.87 3.18 -4.07
C GLU A 308 25.00 2.52 -2.99
N ALA A 309 23.71 2.34 -3.26
CA ALA A 309 22.76 1.75 -2.31
C ALA A 309 23.09 0.30 -1.94
N PHE A 310 23.67 -0.46 -2.86
CA PHE A 310 24.10 -1.85 -2.65
C PHE A 310 25.57 -2.00 -2.27
N GLY A 311 26.32 -0.90 -2.13
CA GLY A 311 27.73 -0.96 -1.71
C GLY A 311 28.63 -1.70 -2.71
N MET A 312 28.35 -1.56 -4.00
CA MET A 312 29.06 -2.26 -5.06
C MET A 312 30.52 -1.82 -5.17
N GLU A 313 31.40 -2.70 -5.64
CA GLU A 313 32.81 -2.39 -5.84
C GLU A 313 33.03 -1.35 -6.95
N GLN A 314 34.14 -0.59 -6.88
CA GLN A 314 34.50 0.44 -7.86
C GLN A 314 34.58 -0.10 -9.30
N SER A 315 34.88 -1.39 -9.47
CA SER A 315 34.89 -2.06 -10.77
C SER A 315 33.57 -1.90 -11.53
N TYR A 316 32.43 -2.01 -10.86
CA TYR A 316 31.10 -1.84 -11.48
C TYR A 316 30.86 -0.42 -11.99
N TYR A 317 31.34 0.60 -11.26
CA TYR A 317 31.20 2.00 -11.66
C TYR A 317 31.97 2.33 -12.94
N ASN A 318 33.12 1.67 -13.13
CA ASN A 318 34.01 1.92 -14.26
C ASN A 318 33.63 1.13 -15.52
N GLN A 319 32.84 0.06 -15.37
CA GLN A 319 32.44 -0.81 -16.47
C GLN A 319 31.22 -0.28 -17.26
N ASP A 320 30.36 0.53 -16.63
CA ASP A 320 29.16 1.06 -17.28
C ASP A 320 29.38 2.48 -17.81
N PRO A 321 29.29 2.71 -19.13
CA PRO A 321 29.58 4.03 -19.72
C PRO A 321 28.58 5.11 -19.29
N ASN A 322 27.34 4.75 -18.96
CA ASN A 322 26.37 5.73 -18.46
C ASN A 322 26.77 6.21 -17.06
N VAL A 323 27.24 5.30 -16.21
CA VAL A 323 27.76 5.62 -14.88
C VAL A 323 28.99 6.52 -14.98
N VAL A 324 29.95 6.17 -15.85
CA VAL A 324 31.15 6.99 -16.11
C VAL A 324 30.76 8.39 -16.60
N LEU A 325 29.83 8.48 -17.54
CA LEU A 325 29.34 9.77 -18.05
C LEU A 325 28.73 10.63 -16.95
N TYR A 326 27.92 10.02 -16.06
CA TYR A 326 27.35 10.71 -14.92
C TYR A 326 28.42 11.20 -13.93
N CYS A 327 29.47 10.41 -13.69
CA CYS A 327 30.58 10.79 -12.82
C CYS A 327 31.37 12.00 -13.32
N ASN A 328 31.44 12.20 -14.65
CA ASN A 328 32.10 13.37 -15.25
C ASN A 328 31.30 14.67 -15.05
N GLU A 329 29.97 14.58 -14.97
CA GLU A 329 29.08 15.72 -14.75
C GLU A 329 28.02 15.41 -13.68
N PRO A 330 28.43 15.30 -12.40
CA PRO A 330 27.53 14.91 -11.32
C PRO A 330 26.50 16.01 -11.07
N GLY A 331 25.30 15.62 -10.66
CA GLY A 331 24.18 16.53 -10.41
C GLY A 331 22.85 15.84 -10.61
N ILE A 332 21.73 16.54 -10.39
CA ILE A 332 20.43 15.93 -10.70
C ILE A 332 20.14 16.22 -12.18
N PRO A 333 20.09 15.20 -13.07
CA PRO A 333 19.77 15.44 -14.46
C PRO A 333 18.30 15.85 -14.59
N PHE A 334 17.95 16.48 -15.71
CA PHE A 334 16.55 16.68 -16.05
C PHE A 334 15.88 15.31 -16.29
N LEU A 335 14.82 15.01 -15.53
CA LEU A 335 14.03 13.78 -15.63
C LEU A 335 12.65 14.12 -16.23
N PRO A 336 12.47 14.04 -17.56
CA PRO A 336 11.21 14.40 -18.21
C PRO A 336 10.12 13.39 -17.89
N LEU A 337 8.92 13.92 -17.68
CA LEU A 337 7.70 13.15 -17.47
C LEU A 337 6.55 13.96 -18.09
N ASN A 338 6.34 13.79 -19.40
CA ASN A 338 5.30 14.54 -20.11
C ASN A 338 3.93 13.89 -19.92
N LYS A 339 3.37 14.04 -18.71
CA LYS A 339 2.05 13.49 -18.33
C LYS A 339 0.94 13.91 -19.29
N LYS A 340 1.01 15.13 -19.86
CA LYS A 340 -0.01 15.68 -20.76
C LYS A 340 -0.26 14.85 -22.02
N ARG A 341 0.68 13.97 -22.38
CA ARG A 341 0.48 13.04 -23.50
C ARG A 341 -0.64 12.03 -23.23
N PHE A 342 -0.89 11.69 -21.96
CA PHE A 342 -1.83 10.65 -21.56
C PHE A 342 -2.90 11.15 -20.57
N PHE A 343 -2.54 12.08 -19.68
CA PHE A 343 -3.38 12.61 -18.62
C PHE A 343 -3.61 14.11 -18.90
N SER A 344 -4.53 14.41 -19.81
CA SER A 344 -4.90 15.76 -20.22
C SER A 344 -6.33 16.07 -19.81
#